data_AF-A0AAQ3XQP5-F1
#
_entry.id   AF-A0AAQ3XQP5-F1
#
_cell.length_a   1.000
_cell.length_b   1.000
_cell.length_c   1.000
_cell.angle_alpha   90.00
_cell.angle_beta   90.00
_cell.angle_gamma   90.00
#
_symmetry.space_group_name_H-M   'P 1'
#
loop_
_entity.id
_entity.type
_entity.pdbx_description
1 polymer ?
#
loop_
_entity_poly.entity_id
_entity_poly.type
_entity_poly.pdbx_seq_one_letter_code
_entity_poly.pdbx_strand_id
1 'polypeptide(L)'
;MDATRATVNGTVLVAVGEGLAIGAAYFVAGVPSALTFLIFTIAFAMIPFGAWLAFTVAAIVTISGGGSGIAAAGVFLWGSIIMLAGDHFVWPTLVSGSSRLPFLLAFVGIFGGLAGFGLIGLFVGPVIMAALLAMWREWIFRPTPQA
;
A
#
# COMPACT_ATOMS: atom_id res chain seq x y z
N MET A 1 -13.42 -22.24 -7.44
CA MET A 1 -13.71 -20.96 -8.13
C MET A 1 -14.01 -19.83 -7.13
N ASP A 2 -14.22 -20.14 -5.85
CA ASP A 2 -14.61 -19.16 -4.82
C ASP A 2 -13.44 -18.31 -4.30
N ALA A 3 -12.24 -18.89 -4.19
CA ALA A 3 -11.04 -18.17 -3.74
C ALA A 3 -10.69 -16.99 -4.67
N THR A 4 -10.74 -17.18 -5.99
CA THR A 4 -10.43 -16.13 -6.98
C THR A 4 -11.46 -14.99 -6.93
N ARG A 5 -12.75 -15.31 -6.73
CA ARG A 5 -13.81 -14.30 -6.58
C ARG A 5 -13.69 -13.54 -5.26
N ALA A 6 -13.32 -14.21 -4.18
CA ALA A 6 -13.09 -13.59 -2.88
C ALA A 6 -11.92 -12.58 -2.94
N THR A 7 -10.81 -12.94 -3.58
CA THR A 7 -9.67 -12.02 -3.76
C THR A 7 -10.06 -10.80 -4.60
N VAL A 8 -10.72 -11.00 -5.75
CA VAL A 8 -11.12 -9.89 -6.63
C VAL A 8 -12.11 -8.96 -5.94
N ASN A 9 -13.12 -9.51 -5.26
CA ASN A 9 -14.09 -8.70 -4.52
C ASN A 9 -13.43 -7.95 -3.35
N GLY A 10 -12.44 -8.56 -2.69
CA GLY A 10 -11.67 -7.94 -1.62
C GLY A 10 -10.86 -6.74 -2.11
N THR A 11 -10.10 -6.90 -3.20
CA THR A 11 -9.31 -5.80 -3.80
C THR A 11 -10.20 -4.66 -4.29
N VAL A 12 -11.33 -4.95 -4.91
CA VAL A 12 -12.29 -3.92 -5.35
C VAL A 12 -12.86 -3.15 -4.16
N LEU A 13 -13.25 -3.84 -3.09
CA LEU A 13 -13.79 -3.20 -1.89
C LEU A 13 -12.76 -2.26 -1.23
N VAL A 14 -11.50 -2.70 -1.14
CA VAL A 14 -10.41 -1.86 -0.61
C VAL A 14 -10.15 -0.65 -1.52
N ALA A 15 -10.05 -0.87 -2.83
CA ALA A 15 -9.82 0.22 -3.80
C ALA A 15 -10.90 1.29 -3.75
N VAL A 16 -12.17 0.89 -3.59
CA VAL A 16 -13.29 1.83 -3.42
C VAL A 16 -13.19 2.55 -2.07
N GLY A 17 -12.90 1.83 -0.99
CA GLY A 17 -12.76 2.42 0.35
C GLY A 17 -11.65 3.48 0.42
N GLU A 18 -10.46 3.14 -0.07
CA GLU A 18 -9.31 4.05 -0.13
C GLU A 18 -9.58 5.23 -1.07
N GLY A 19 -10.09 4.96 -2.28
CA GLY A 19 -10.35 6.00 -3.26
C GLY A 19 -11.43 6.99 -2.82
N LEU A 20 -12.44 6.56 -2.07
CA LEU A 20 -13.43 7.45 -1.45
C LEU A 20 -12.83 8.28 -0.30
N ALA A 21 -12.01 7.66 0.56
CA ALA A 21 -11.37 8.34 1.67
C ALA A 21 -10.37 9.42 1.20
N ILE A 22 -9.60 9.12 0.15
CA ILE A 22 -8.70 10.09 -0.50
C ILE A 22 -9.53 11.12 -1.29
N GLY A 23 -10.58 10.66 -1.99
CA GLY A 23 -11.48 11.51 -2.76
C GLY A 23 -12.16 12.59 -1.92
N ALA A 24 -12.50 12.30 -0.67
CA ALA A 24 -13.03 13.29 0.27
C ALA A 24 -12.06 14.47 0.47
N ALA A 25 -10.75 14.22 0.54
CA ALA A 25 -9.77 15.29 0.63
C ALA A 25 -9.71 16.15 -0.63
N TYR A 26 -9.97 15.59 -1.82
CA TYR A 26 -10.04 16.41 -3.04
C TYR A 26 -11.16 17.44 -3.00
N PHE A 27 -12.33 17.05 -2.47
CA PHE A 27 -13.45 17.98 -2.30
C PHE A 27 -13.18 19.05 -1.25
N VAL A 28 -12.60 18.66 -0.11
CA VAL A 28 -12.26 19.60 0.97
C VAL A 28 -11.15 20.58 0.54
N ALA A 29 -10.15 20.11 -0.19
CA ALA A 29 -9.04 20.92 -0.68
C ALA A 29 -9.39 21.77 -1.91
N GLY A 30 -10.59 21.61 -2.49
CA GLY A 30 -11.01 22.34 -3.67
C GLY A 30 -10.21 22.00 -4.93
N VAL A 31 -9.79 20.74 -5.07
CA VAL A 31 -9.04 20.28 -6.25
C VAL A 31 -9.87 20.51 -7.52
N PRO A 32 -9.30 21.12 -8.58
CA PRO A 32 -9.97 21.26 -9.86
C PRO A 32 -10.44 19.90 -10.38
N SER A 33 -11.72 19.77 -10.71
CA SER A 33 -12.31 18.49 -11.17
C SER A 33 -12.14 17.33 -10.17
N ALA A 34 -12.37 17.59 -8.87
CA ALA A 34 -12.26 16.61 -7.79
C ALA A 34 -12.94 15.26 -8.08
N LEU A 35 -14.12 15.26 -8.71
CA LEU A 35 -14.84 14.04 -9.07
C LEU A 35 -14.06 13.17 -10.07
N THR A 36 -13.43 13.80 -11.07
CA THR A 36 -12.61 13.10 -12.06
C THR A 36 -11.39 12.45 -11.41
N PHE A 37 -10.71 13.18 -10.51
CA PHE A 37 -9.58 12.63 -9.76
C PHE A 37 -9.99 11.51 -8.81
N LEU A 38 -11.17 11.59 -8.19
CA LEU A 38 -11.72 10.50 -7.38
C LEU A 38 -11.90 9.22 -8.20
N ILE A 39 -12.53 9.33 -9.38
CA ILE A 39 -12.75 8.17 -10.26
C ILE A 39 -11.41 7.57 -10.69
N PHE A 40 -10.44 8.40 -11.07
CA PHE A 40 -9.09 7.93 -11.39
C PHE A 40 -8.42 7.26 -10.20
N THR A 41 -8.54 7.81 -9.00
CA THR A 41 -7.93 7.25 -7.79
C THR A 41 -8.52 5.88 -7.47
N ILE A 42 -9.84 5.70 -7.57
CA ILE A 42 -10.48 4.38 -7.41
C ILE A 42 -10.00 3.39 -8.47
N ALA A 43 -9.94 3.81 -9.74
CA ALA A 43 -9.47 2.95 -10.83
C ALA A 43 -8.00 2.54 -10.66
N PHE A 44 -7.15 3.49 -10.27
CA PHE A 44 -5.72 3.24 -10.05
C PHE A 44 -5.41 2.54 -8.73
N ALA A 45 -6.28 2.62 -7.71
CA ALA A 45 -6.10 1.88 -6.45
C ALA A 45 -6.15 0.36 -6.64
N MET A 46 -6.73 -0.13 -7.74
CA MET A 46 -6.66 -1.55 -8.11
C MET A 46 -5.24 -2.00 -8.50
N ILE A 47 -4.37 -1.05 -8.85
CA ILE A 47 -2.97 -1.29 -9.20
C ILE A 47 -2.11 -0.89 -8.00
N PRO A 48 -1.18 -1.74 -7.54
CA PRO A 48 -0.26 -1.35 -6.47
C PRO A 48 0.48 -0.07 -6.88
N PHE A 49 0.54 0.90 -5.96
CA PHE A 49 1.09 2.25 -6.17
C PHE A 49 0.33 3.15 -7.17
N GLY A 50 -0.74 2.69 -7.81
CA GLY A 50 -1.48 3.52 -8.76
C GLY A 50 -2.14 4.72 -8.10
N ALA A 51 -2.76 4.54 -6.93
CA ALA A 51 -3.39 5.64 -6.23
C ALA A 51 -2.37 6.65 -5.63
N TRP A 52 -1.14 6.23 -5.31
CA TRP A 52 -0.03 7.16 -5.00
C TRP A 52 0.21 8.16 -6.13
N LEU A 53 0.20 7.69 -7.37
CA LEU A 53 0.36 8.54 -8.54
C LEU A 53 -0.86 9.46 -8.71
N ALA A 54 -2.08 8.93 -8.53
CA ALA A 54 -3.31 9.69 -8.72
C ALA A 54 -3.42 10.93 -7.81
N PHE A 55 -3.22 10.77 -6.49
CA PHE A 55 -3.32 11.92 -5.57
C PHE A 55 -2.13 12.87 -5.67
N THR A 56 -0.95 12.37 -6.03
CA THR A 56 0.23 13.22 -6.27
C THR A 56 0.00 14.12 -7.47
N VAL A 57 -0.53 13.58 -8.57
CA VAL A 57 -0.92 14.39 -9.74
C VAL A 57 -2.03 15.37 -9.37
N ALA A 58 -3.02 14.96 -8.57
CA ALA A 58 -4.07 15.87 -8.08
C ALA A 58 -3.49 17.05 -7.29
N ALA A 59 -2.52 16.80 -6.40
CA ALA A 59 -1.82 17.83 -5.66
C ALA A 59 -1.05 18.79 -6.57
N ILE A 60 -0.32 18.28 -7.57
CA ILE A 60 0.40 19.09 -8.56
C ILE A 60 -0.57 19.96 -9.37
N VAL A 61 -1.67 19.37 -9.86
CA VAL A 61 -2.69 20.08 -10.64
C VAL A 61 -3.32 21.21 -9.83
N THR A 62 -3.53 20.99 -8.53
CA THR A 62 -4.06 22.01 -7.62
C THR A 62 -3.12 23.20 -7.52
N ILE A 63 -1.80 22.98 -7.42
CA ILE A 63 -0.80 24.06 -7.40
C ILE A 63 -0.75 24.77 -8.76
N SER A 64 -0.70 24.01 -9.86
CA SER A 64 -0.63 24.60 -11.21
C SER A 64 -1.87 25.38 -11.61
N GLY A 65 -3.03 25.02 -11.04
CA GLY A 65 -4.31 25.71 -11.25
C GLY A 65 -4.48 26.99 -10.44
N GLY A 66 -3.46 27.45 -9.73
CA GLY A 66 -3.53 28.65 -8.86
C GLY A 66 -4.14 28.38 -7.48
N GLY A 67 -4.31 27.12 -7.09
CA GLY A 67 -4.76 26.72 -5.77
C GLY A 67 -3.71 26.96 -4.68
N SER A 68 -4.14 26.94 -3.42
CA SER A 68 -3.25 27.11 -2.27
C SER A 68 -2.27 25.94 -2.16
N GLY A 69 -0.97 26.23 -1.99
CA GLY A 69 0.04 25.21 -1.71
C GLY A 69 -0.26 24.40 -0.43
N ILE A 70 -0.98 25.00 0.52
CA ILE A 70 -1.46 24.31 1.73
C ILE A 70 -2.51 23.25 1.37
N ALA A 71 -3.40 23.54 0.43
CA ALA A 71 -4.42 22.60 -0.01
C ALA A 71 -3.78 21.39 -0.71
N ALA A 72 -2.80 21.64 -1.59
CA ALA A 72 -2.06 20.58 -2.26
C ALA A 72 -1.25 19.70 -1.27
N ALA A 73 -0.56 20.34 -0.31
CA ALA A 73 0.13 19.62 0.77
C ALA A 73 -0.86 18.81 1.62
N GLY A 74 -2.04 19.35 1.92
CA GLY A 74 -3.10 18.66 2.65
C GLY A 74 -3.59 17.41 1.93
N VAL A 75 -3.84 17.49 0.62
CA VAL A 75 -4.23 16.34 -0.21
C VAL A 75 -3.14 15.28 -0.22
N PHE A 76 -1.88 15.68 -0.42
CA PHE A 76 -0.76 14.75 -0.47
C PHE A 76 -0.54 14.04 0.88
N LEU A 77 -0.58 14.80 1.99
CA LEU A 77 -0.42 14.25 3.34
C LEU A 77 -1.59 13.33 3.69
N TRP A 78 -2.83 13.74 3.42
CA TRP A 78 -4.00 12.91 3.67
C TRP A 78 -3.97 11.63 2.84
N GLY A 79 -3.70 11.73 1.55
CA GLY A 79 -3.55 10.57 0.65
C GLY A 79 -2.48 9.60 1.13
N SER A 80 -1.33 10.13 1.57
CA SER A 80 -0.24 9.33 2.15
C SER A 80 -0.67 8.62 3.43
N ILE A 81 -1.39 9.28 4.34
CA ILE A 81 -1.87 8.67 5.59
C ILE A 81 -2.83 7.51 5.30
N ILE A 82 -3.80 7.71 4.40
CA ILE A 82 -4.75 6.66 4.03
C ILE A 82 -4.04 5.48 3.37
N MET A 83 -3.09 5.73 2.46
CA MET A 83 -2.29 4.69 1.84
C MET A 83 -1.43 3.92 2.84
N LEU A 84 -0.70 4.63 3.72
CA LEU A 84 0.09 3.98 4.76
C LEU A 84 -0.79 3.15 5.70
N ALA A 85 -1.97 3.65 6.04
CA ALA A 85 -2.92 2.91 6.87
C ALA A 85 -3.43 1.66 6.14
N GLY A 86 -3.82 1.76 4.86
CA GLY A 86 -4.26 0.63 4.04
C GLY A 86 -3.18 -0.45 3.92
N ASP A 87 -1.97 -0.06 3.51
CA ASP A 87 -0.84 -0.97 3.30
C ASP A 87 -0.36 -1.63 4.61
N HIS A 88 -0.37 -0.90 5.74
CA HIS A 88 0.14 -1.40 7.03
C HIS A 88 -0.92 -2.03 7.94
N PHE A 89 -2.23 -1.85 7.72
CA PHE A 89 -3.25 -2.55 8.51
C PHE A 89 -3.78 -3.79 7.81
N VAL A 90 -4.05 -3.73 6.50
CA VAL A 90 -4.81 -4.79 5.82
C VAL A 90 -4.00 -6.09 5.70
N TRP A 91 -2.71 -5.98 5.37
CA TRP A 91 -1.83 -7.14 5.21
C TRP A 91 -1.43 -7.85 6.51
N PRO A 92 -0.99 -7.18 7.58
CA PRO A 92 -0.54 -7.88 8.79
C PRO A 92 -1.68 -8.50 9.59
N THR A 93 -2.91 -7.97 9.56
CA THR A 93 -4.05 -8.65 10.22
C THR A 93 -4.51 -9.91 9.48
N LEU A 94 -4.28 -9.99 8.16
CA LEU A 94 -4.58 -11.19 7.37
C LEU A 94 -3.45 -12.24 7.46
N VAL A 95 -2.21 -11.80 7.73
CA VAL A 95 -1.00 -12.66 7.80
C VAL A 95 -0.44 -12.73 9.24
N SER A 96 -1.25 -12.47 10.28
CA SER A 96 -0.84 -12.69 11.68
C SER A 96 -0.94 -14.17 12.06
N GLY A 97 -0.31 -15.02 11.27
CA GLY A 97 -0.07 -16.44 11.55
C GLY A 97 1.40 -16.67 11.87
N SER A 98 1.80 -16.37 13.11
CA SER A 98 2.95 -16.99 13.80
C SER A 98 4.31 -17.06 13.06
N SER A 99 4.96 -15.92 12.83
CA SER A 99 6.43 -15.88 12.78
C SER A 99 6.94 -14.47 13.05
N ARG A 100 7.30 -14.19 14.30
CA ARG A 100 8.02 -12.95 14.64
C ARG A 100 9.37 -13.00 13.92
N LEU A 101 9.52 -12.22 12.85
CA LEU A 101 10.82 -11.98 12.22
C LEU A 101 11.79 -11.46 13.30
N PRO A 102 12.93 -12.13 13.51
CA PRO A 102 13.97 -11.61 14.40
C PRO A 102 14.43 -10.24 13.90
N PHE A 103 14.58 -9.27 14.79
CA PHE A 103 14.90 -7.88 14.45
C PHE A 103 16.11 -7.75 13.50
N LEU A 104 17.14 -8.58 13.68
CA LEU A 104 18.32 -8.59 12.80
C LEU A 104 17.98 -8.93 11.35
N LEU A 105 17.09 -9.89 11.11
CA LEU A 105 16.68 -10.28 9.75
C LEU A 105 15.90 -9.14 9.08
N ALA A 106 15.02 -8.46 9.82
CA ALA A 106 14.35 -7.27 9.32
C ALA A 106 15.38 -6.20 8.93
N PHE A 107 16.38 -5.95 9.78
CA PHE A 107 17.46 -4.98 9.49
C PHE A 107 18.23 -5.34 8.22
N VAL A 108 18.63 -6.60 8.05
CA VAL A 108 19.30 -7.08 6.84
C VAL A 108 18.40 -6.92 5.61
N GLY A 109 17.10 -7.18 5.74
CA GLY A 109 16.12 -6.90 4.69
C GLY A 109 16.08 -5.42 4.31
N ILE A 110 16.00 -4.52 5.30
CA ILE A 110 15.95 -3.06 5.08
C ILE A 110 17.21 -2.58 4.33
N PHE A 111 18.40 -2.86 4.87
CA PHE A 111 19.65 -2.36 4.29
C PHE A 111 20.03 -3.08 2.99
N GLY A 112 19.77 -4.39 2.89
CA GLY A 112 19.99 -5.17 1.67
C GLY A 112 19.04 -4.75 0.55
N GLY A 113 17.78 -4.51 0.89
CA GLY A 113 16.80 -3.96 -0.05
C GLY A 113 17.17 -2.55 -0.50
N LEU A 114 17.54 -1.66 0.43
CA LEU A 114 17.99 -0.30 0.12
C LEU A 114 19.19 -0.30 -0.84
N ALA A 115 20.16 -1.19 -0.62
CA ALA A 115 21.33 -1.32 -1.50
C ALA A 115 20.98 -1.86 -2.90
N GLY A 116 19.98 -2.74 -3.03
CA GLY A 116 19.60 -3.37 -4.31
C GLY A 116 18.57 -2.60 -5.13
N PHE A 117 17.56 -2.03 -4.47
CA PHE A 117 16.38 -1.41 -5.11
C PHE A 117 16.17 0.07 -4.74
N GLY A 118 17.13 0.69 -4.04
CA GLY A 118 17.01 2.07 -3.57
C GLY A 118 15.89 2.25 -2.55
N LEU A 119 15.22 3.41 -2.55
CA LEU A 119 14.17 3.75 -1.59
C LEU A 119 13.04 2.71 -1.53
N ILE A 120 12.65 2.13 -2.68
CA ILE A 120 11.61 1.08 -2.77
C ILE A 120 12.05 -0.18 -2.00
N GLY A 121 13.36 -0.47 -2.02
CA GLY A 121 13.97 -1.58 -1.32
C GLY A 121 13.85 -1.53 0.19
N LEU A 122 13.62 -0.36 0.79
CA LEU A 122 13.38 -0.22 2.23
C LEU A 122 12.11 -0.98 2.68
N PHE A 123 11.11 -1.06 1.79
CA PHE A 123 9.85 -1.76 2.02
C PHE A 123 9.87 -3.19 1.47
N VAL A 124 10.41 -3.36 0.26
CA VAL A 124 10.47 -4.66 -0.42
C VAL A 124 11.45 -5.62 0.26
N GLY A 125 12.57 -5.11 0.78
CA GLY A 125 13.62 -5.90 1.40
C GLY A 125 13.17 -6.73 2.62
N PRO A 126 12.48 -6.13 3.61
CA PRO A 126 11.91 -6.87 4.74
C PRO A 126 10.89 -7.93 4.32
N VAL A 127 10.07 -7.63 3.30
CA VAL A 127 9.05 -8.57 2.78
C VAL A 127 9.71 -9.80 2.14
N ILE A 128 10.74 -9.59 1.31
CA ILE A 128 11.52 -10.70 0.73
C ILE A 128 12.18 -11.52 1.84
N MET A 129 12.75 -10.87 2.85
CA MET A 129 13.39 -11.56 3.98
C MET A 129 12.38 -12.39 4.79
N ALA A 130 11.16 -11.88 5.00
CA ALA A 130 10.06 -12.61 5.63
C ALA A 130 9.73 -13.89 4.87
N ALA A 131 9.61 -13.79 3.55
CA ALA A 131 9.28 -14.91 2.67
C ALA A 131 10.40 -15.97 2.69
N LEU A 132 11.67 -15.56 2.59
CA LEU A 132 12.82 -16.46 2.67
C LEU A 132 12.86 -17.21 4.01
N LEU A 133 12.62 -16.50 5.12
CA LEU A 133 12.57 -17.11 6.45
C LEU A 133 11.42 -18.10 6.58
N ALA A 134 10.25 -17.77 6.02
CA ALA A 134 9.09 -18.67 6.01
C ALA A 134 9.38 -19.95 5.22
N MET A 135 9.95 -19.84 4.02
CA MET A 135 10.37 -20.98 3.21
C MET A 135 11.43 -21.84 3.92
N TRP A 136 12.41 -21.20 4.55
CA TRP A 136 13.46 -21.88 5.31
C TRP A 136 12.90 -22.65 6.50
N ARG A 137 11.96 -22.05 7.24
CA ARG A 137 11.27 -22.69 8.36
C ARG A 137 10.48 -23.91 7.92
N GLU A 138 9.68 -23.79 6.86
CA GLU A 138 8.89 -24.89 6.33
C GLU A 138 9.77 -26.06 5.86
N TRP A 139 10.93 -25.75 5.28
CA TRP A 139 11.88 -26.78 4.85
C TRP A 139 12.49 -27.57 6.01
N ILE A 140 12.82 -26.88 7.12
CA ILE A 140 13.38 -27.51 8.32
C ILE A 140 12.32 -28.24 9.14
N PHE A 141 11.13 -27.65 9.28
CA PHE A 141 10.02 -28.19 10.04
C PHE A 141 9.00 -28.84 9.09
N ARG A 142 9.37 -29.96 8.45
CA ARG A 142 8.37 -30.83 7.84
C ARG A 142 7.60 -31.56 8.95
N PRO A 143 6.28 -31.39 9.11
CA PRO A 143 5.50 -32.28 9.97
C PRO A 143 5.59 -33.69 9.38
N THR A 144 6.16 -34.63 10.12
CA THR A 144 6.05 -36.05 9.77
C THR A 144 4.56 -36.40 9.70
N PRO A 145 4.07 -37.02 8.60
CA PRO A 145 2.70 -37.49 8.53
C PRO A 145 2.41 -38.39 9.73
N GLN A 146 1.44 -38.03 10.55
CA GLN A 146 0.93 -38.93 11.58
C GLN A 146 0.21 -40.06 10.84
N ALA A 147 0.87 -41.22 10.78
CA ALA A 147 0.36 -42.47 10.24
C ALA A 147 -0.64 -43.13 11.18
#